data_AF-A0A966FHJ7-F1
#
_entry.id   AF-A0A966FHJ7-F1
#
_cell.length_a   1.000
_cell.length_b   1.000
_cell.length_c   1.000
_cell.angle_alpha   90.00
_cell.angle_beta   90.00
_cell.angle_gamma   90.00
#
_symmetry.space_group_name_H-M   'P 1'
#
loop_
_entity.id
_entity.type
_entity.pdbx_description
1 polymer ?
#
loop_
_entity_poly.entity_id
_entity_poly.type
_entity_poly.pdbx_seq_one_letter_code
_entity_poly.pdbx_strand_id
1 'polypeptide(L)' 'MNTFIQNSLIIIALAIALLFLIKKFFFKKSKSKDNCDDGCGCH' A
#
# COMPACT_ATOMS: atom_id res chain seq x y z
N MET A 1 -31.29 -17.77 7.59
CA MET A 1 -30.53 -16.79 8.40
C MET A 1 -29.34 -16.32 7.56
N ASN A 2 -29.27 -15.02 7.26
CA ASN A 2 -28.59 -14.51 6.06
C ASN A 2 -27.07 -14.38 6.26
N THR A 3 -26.32 -15.43 5.91
CA THR A 3 -24.83 -15.49 5.94
C THR A 3 -24.17 -14.40 5.09
N PHE A 4 -24.92 -13.81 4.15
CA PHE A 4 -24.47 -12.76 3.24
C PHE A 4 -23.91 -11.53 3.94
N ILE A 5 -24.50 -11.10 5.07
CA ILE A 5 -24.08 -9.92 5.84
C ILE A 5 -22.86 -10.18 6.75
N GLN A 6 -22.71 -11.39 7.28
CA GLN A 6 -21.55 -11.75 8.11
C GLN A 6 -20.31 -12.04 7.25
N ASN A 7 -20.51 -12.68 6.09
CA ASN A 7 -19.44 -12.96 5.14
C ASN A 7 -18.85 -11.67 4.54
N SER A 8 -19.65 -10.61 4.43
CA SER A 8 -19.18 -9.32 3.88
C SER A 8 -18.16 -8.65 4.79
N LEU A 9 -18.31 -8.73 6.13
CA LEU A 9 -17.32 -8.17 7.06
C LEU A 9 -15.94 -8.83 6.90
N ILE A 10 -15.94 -10.15 6.73
CA ILE A 10 -14.71 -10.93 6.54
C ILE A 10 -14.07 -10.57 5.20
N ILE A 11 -14.85 -10.52 4.11
CA ILE A 11 -14.36 -10.15 2.78
C ILE A 11 -13.81 -8.72 2.77
N ILE A 12 -14.48 -7.77 3.42
CA ILE A 12 -14.01 -6.38 3.50
C ILE A 12 -12.72 -6.29 4.34
N ALA A 13 -12.66 -6.99 5.48
CA ALA A 13 -11.46 -7.03 6.31
C ALA A 13 -10.26 -7.63 5.58
N LEU A 14 -10.45 -8.74 4.85
CA LEU A 14 -9.43 -9.33 3.99
C LEU A 14 -9.01 -8.40 2.85
N ALA A 15 -9.97 -7.75 2.18
CA ALA A 15 -9.68 -6.80 1.11
C ALA A 15 -8.84 -5.60 1.60
N ILE A 16 -9.18 -5.04 2.77
CA ILE A 16 -8.41 -3.94 3.39
C ILE A 16 -7.01 -4.40 3.79
N ALA A 17 -6.88 -5.60 4.37
CA ALA A 17 -5.58 -6.16 4.75
C ALA A 17 -4.67 -6.34 3.52
N LEU A 18 -5.20 -6.91 2.44
CA LEU A 18 -4.46 -7.08 1.18
C LEU A 18 -4.09 -5.73 0.56
N LEU A 19 -5.02 -4.76 0.50
CA LEU A 19 -4.75 -3.42 0.02
C LEU A 19 -3.67 -2.71 0.85
N PHE A 20 -3.71 -2.85 2.17
CA PHE A 20 -2.70 -2.29 3.07
C PHE A 20 -1.33 -2.91 2.84
N LEU A 21 -1.25 -4.24 2.68
CA LEU A 21 0.00 -4.93 2.39
C LEU A 21 0.55 -4.53 1.02
N ILE A 22 -0.29 -4.48 -0.02
CA ILE A 22 0.11 -4.04 -1.35
C ILE A 22 0.63 -2.59 -1.29
N LYS A 23 -0.09 -1.69 -0.62
CA LYS A 23 0.33 -0.31 -0.44
C LYS A 23 1.59 -0.19 0.42
N LYS A 24 1.81 -1.06 1.40
CA LYS A 24 3.00 -0.99 2.25
C LYS A 24 4.26 -1.48 1.53
N PHE A 25 4.15 -2.55 0.75
CA PHE A 25 5.30 -3.23 0.15
C PHE A 25 5.56 -2.85 -1.31
N PHE A 26 4.50 -2.61 -2.09
CA PHE A 26 4.63 -2.28 -3.52
C PHE A 26 4.53 -0.78 -3.79
N PHE A 27 4.00 0.02 -2.85
CA PHE A 27 4.05 1.49 -2.91
C PHE A 27 5.41 1.99 -2.41
N LYS A 28 6.49 1.55 -3.04
CA LYS A 28 7.77 2.25 -2.95
C LYS A 28 7.54 3.57 -3.68
N LYS A 29 7.56 4.70 -2.96
CA LYS A 29 7.58 6.04 -3.58
C LYS A 29 8.62 5.97 -4.69
N SER A 30 8.18 6.04 -5.94
CA SER A 30 9.07 6.47 -7.01
C SER A 30 9.56 7.83 -6.54
N LYS A 31 10.85 7.93 -6.21
CA LYS A 31 11.45 9.25 -6.01
C LYS A 31 11.14 9.99 -7.31
N SER A 32 10.34 11.06 -7.21
CA SER A 32 10.18 12.00 -8.30
C SER A 32 11.59 12.30 -8.78
N LYS A 33 11.82 12.09 -10.07
CA LYS A 33 13.05 12.47 -10.76
C LYS A 33 13.04 14.00 -10.81
N ASP A 34 13.29 14.62 -9.67
CA ASP A 34 13.53 16.05 -9.58
C ASP A 34 14.94 16.24 -9.01
N ASN A 35 15.89 16.32 -9.94
CA ASN A 35 16.93 17.34 -9.97
C ASN A 35 17.66 17.63 -8.65
N CYS A 36 18.55 16.73 -8.21
CA CYS A 36 19.70 17.10 -7.40
C CYS A 36 20.98 16.70 -8.15
N ASP A 37 21.34 17.53 -9.13
CA ASP A 37 22.74 17.94 -9.30
C ASP A 37 23.14 18.73 -8.04
N ASP A 38 24.43 18.89 -7.75
CA ASP A 38 24.98 19.55 -6.54
C ASP A 38 25.11 18.69 -5.25
N GLY A 39 26.12 17.82 -5.26
CA GLY A 39 27.24 18.04 -4.34
C GLY A 39 27.08 17.73 -2.84
N CYS A 40 26.37 16.70 -2.39
CA CYS A 40 26.64 16.19 -1.03
C CYS A 40 26.20 14.74 -0.76
N GLY A 41 27.18 13.87 -0.53
CA GLY A 41 27.07 12.77 0.43
C GLY A 41 26.26 11.54 0.02
N CYS A 42 26.70 10.84 -1.04
CA CYS A 42 26.34 9.44 -1.25
C CYS A 42 27.47 8.53 -0.76
N HIS A 43 27.27 7.86 0.38
CA HIS A 43 27.84 6.54 0.71
C HIS A 43 26.80 5.75 1.51
#